data_AF-A0A2K8SL15-F1
#
_entry.id   AF-A0A2K8SL15-F1
#
_cell.length_a   1.000
_cell.length_b   1.000
_cell.length_c   1.000
_cell.angle_alpha   90.00
_cell.angle_beta   90.00
_cell.angle_gamma   90.00
#
_symmetry.space_group_name_H-M   'P 1'
#
loop_
_entity.id
_entity.type
_entity.pdbx_description
1 polymer ?
#
loop_
_entity_poly.entity_id
_entity_poly.type
_entity_poly.pdbx_seq_one_letter_code
_entity_poly.pdbx_strand_id
1 'polypeptide(L)'
;MAKQPIELGNKEIQQIRVMAGMGLSIEKIALILGFSVATFYRKKKLLPEVKSAYDMGLAQSEYSISKTLYEMATTDKNLTAIIWWEKTRFGRSERAEISHTVQTDDKPQILVYLPDNGRDEVKLNKQPKEA
;
A
#
# COMPACT_ATOMS: atom_id res chain seq x y z
N MET A 1 -0.92 -27.98 -34.39
CA MET A 1 -2.16 -27.32 -34.86
C MET A 1 -2.15 -25.88 -34.36
N ALA A 2 -2.28 -24.88 -35.24
CA ALA A 2 -2.31 -23.48 -34.85
C ALA A 2 -3.60 -23.20 -34.06
N LYS A 3 -3.47 -22.69 -32.82
CA LYS A 3 -4.61 -22.29 -32.00
C LYS A 3 -5.29 -21.10 -32.67
N GLN A 4 -6.58 -21.24 -32.99
CA GLN A 4 -7.35 -20.17 -33.63
C GLN A 4 -7.30 -18.88 -32.78
N PRO A 5 -7.27 -17.69 -33.43
CA PRO A 5 -7.31 -16.42 -32.70
C PRO A 5 -8.61 -16.34 -31.89
N ILE A 6 -8.46 -16.03 -30.60
CA ILE A 6 -9.60 -15.71 -29.74
C ILE A 6 -10.14 -14.34 -30.18
N GLU A 7 -11.32 -14.32 -30.77
CA GLU A 7 -12.10 -13.12 -31.04
C GLU A 7 -12.84 -12.72 -29.74
N LEU A 8 -12.76 -11.44 -29.36
CA LEU A 8 -13.52 -10.89 -28.23
C LEU A 8 -14.75 -10.21 -28.81
N GLY A 9 -15.93 -10.77 -28.57
CA GLY A 9 -17.18 -10.14 -28.96
C GLY A 9 -17.65 -9.12 -27.92
N ASN A 10 -18.76 -8.45 -28.22
CA ASN A 10 -19.39 -7.49 -27.31
C ASN A 10 -19.75 -8.10 -25.95
N LYS A 11 -20.11 -9.38 -25.91
CA LYS A 11 -20.49 -10.08 -24.67
C LYS A 11 -19.29 -10.22 -23.74
N GLU A 12 -18.15 -10.63 -24.26
CA GLU A 12 -16.92 -10.81 -23.49
C GLU A 12 -16.41 -9.45 -22.97
N ILE A 13 -16.54 -8.37 -23.76
CA ILE A 13 -16.18 -7.01 -23.34
C ILE A 13 -17.05 -6.56 -22.15
N GLN A 14 -18.36 -6.83 -22.18
CA GLN A 14 -19.23 -6.51 -21.04
C GLN A 14 -18.87 -7.36 -19.81
N GLN A 15 -18.55 -8.64 -19.99
CA GLN A 15 -18.08 -9.48 -18.90
C GLN A 15 -16.78 -8.96 -18.28
N ILE A 16 -15.84 -8.47 -19.09
CA ILE A 16 -14.61 -7.82 -18.62
C ILE A 16 -14.94 -6.60 -17.76
N ARG A 17 -15.84 -5.73 -18.21
CA ARG A 17 -16.28 -4.55 -17.45
C ARG A 17 -16.85 -4.93 -16.08
N VAL A 18 -17.77 -5.90 -16.06
CA VAL A 18 -18.44 -6.34 -14.83
C VAL A 18 -17.43 -6.96 -13.86
N MET A 19 -16.55 -7.83 -14.35
CA MET A 19 -15.52 -8.45 -13.51
C MET A 19 -14.47 -7.45 -13.01
N ALA A 20 -14.07 -6.48 -13.85
CA ALA A 20 -13.19 -5.40 -13.43
C ALA A 20 -13.86 -4.54 -12.34
N GLY A 21 -15.15 -4.24 -12.47
CA GLY A 21 -15.92 -3.56 -11.43
C GLY A 21 -16.02 -4.33 -10.11
N MET A 22 -15.98 -5.66 -10.15
CA MET A 22 -15.86 -6.46 -8.93
C MET A 22 -14.45 -6.46 -8.31
N GLY A 23 -13.47 -5.79 -8.93
CA GLY A 23 -12.10 -5.71 -8.45
C GLY A 23 -11.25 -6.95 -8.78
N LEU A 24 -11.66 -7.78 -9.74
CA LEU A 24 -10.85 -8.92 -10.15
C LEU A 24 -9.61 -8.45 -10.92
N SER A 25 -8.48 -9.11 -10.65
CA SER A 25 -7.24 -8.87 -11.39
C SER A 25 -7.34 -9.42 -12.82
N ILE A 26 -6.50 -8.89 -13.71
CA ILE A 26 -6.45 -9.29 -15.13
C ILE A 26 -6.19 -10.80 -15.27
N GLU A 27 -5.37 -11.39 -14.40
CA GLU A 27 -5.07 -12.82 -14.40
C GLU A 27 -6.31 -13.66 -14.12
N LYS A 28 -7.12 -13.26 -13.13
CA LYS A 28 -8.36 -13.95 -12.79
C LYS A 28 -9.40 -13.79 -13.89
N ILE A 29 -9.53 -12.60 -14.46
CA ILE A 29 -10.44 -12.34 -15.59
C ILE A 29 -10.04 -13.20 -16.80
N ALA A 30 -8.75 -13.25 -17.14
CA ALA A 30 -8.25 -14.06 -18.23
C ALA A 30 -8.51 -15.56 -17.99
N LEU A 31 -8.29 -16.04 -16.76
CA LEU A 31 -8.58 -17.41 -16.37
C LEU A 31 -10.06 -17.76 -16.53
N ILE A 32 -10.97 -16.89 -16.07
CA ILE A 32 -12.43 -17.08 -16.18
C ILE A 32 -12.87 -17.12 -17.64
N LEU A 33 -12.31 -16.24 -18.48
CA LEU A 33 -12.62 -16.20 -19.92
C LEU A 33 -11.91 -17.30 -20.73
N GLY A 34 -11.04 -18.10 -20.12
CA GLY A 34 -10.32 -19.19 -20.79
C GLY A 34 -9.17 -18.71 -21.69
N PHE A 35 -8.64 -17.50 -21.44
CA PHE A 35 -7.54 -16.92 -22.21
C PHE A 35 -6.26 -16.88 -21.38
N SER A 36 -5.10 -16.87 -22.05
CA SER A 36 -3.85 -16.58 -21.35
C SER A 36 -3.77 -15.10 -21.00
N VAL A 37 -3.08 -14.79 -19.90
CA VAL A 37 -2.85 -13.40 -19.44
C VAL A 37 -2.19 -12.56 -20.54
N ALA A 38 -1.20 -13.11 -21.25
CA ALA A 38 -0.56 -12.47 -22.40
C ALA A 38 -1.56 -12.12 -23.52
N THR A 39 -2.56 -12.98 -23.75
CA THR A 39 -3.62 -12.71 -24.74
C THR A 39 -4.47 -11.53 -24.30
N PHE A 40 -4.81 -11.44 -23.02
CA PHE A 40 -5.57 -10.31 -22.48
C PHE A 40 -4.82 -8.99 -22.66
N TYR A 41 -3.54 -8.92 -22.25
CA TYR A 41 -2.74 -7.70 -22.43
C TYR A 41 -2.59 -7.29 -23.89
N ARG A 42 -2.37 -8.27 -24.79
CA ARG A 42 -2.32 -8.01 -26.22
C ARG A 42 -3.65 -7.42 -26.72
N LYS A 43 -4.79 -8.00 -26.31
CA LYS A 43 -6.11 -7.50 -26.72
C LYS A 43 -6.42 -6.14 -26.11
N LYS A 44 -6.06 -5.87 -24.85
CA LYS A 44 -6.15 -4.55 -24.21
C LYS A 44 -5.35 -3.48 -24.98
N LYS A 45 -4.20 -3.85 -25.54
CA LYS A 45 -3.37 -2.95 -26.36
C LYS A 45 -3.92 -2.74 -27.77
N LEU A 46 -4.43 -3.79 -28.41
CA LEU A 46 -4.90 -3.75 -29.80
C LEU A 46 -6.34 -3.23 -29.95
N LEU A 47 -7.20 -3.48 -28.97
CA LEU A 47 -8.62 -3.14 -28.99
C LEU A 47 -8.91 -2.08 -27.91
N PRO A 48 -9.11 -0.80 -28.30
CA PRO A 48 -9.42 0.28 -27.35
C PRO A 48 -10.67 -0.01 -26.50
N GLU A 49 -11.65 -0.73 -27.06
CA GLU A 49 -12.89 -1.12 -26.39
C GLU A 49 -12.63 -1.98 -25.16
N VAL A 50 -11.69 -2.93 -25.23
CA VAL A 50 -11.32 -3.80 -24.11
C VAL A 50 -10.69 -2.98 -22.98
N LYS A 51 -9.79 -2.05 -23.34
CA LYS A 51 -9.19 -1.13 -22.38
C LYS A 51 -10.25 -0.25 -21.73
N SER A 52 -11.10 0.38 -22.53
CA SER A 52 -12.17 1.26 -22.05
C SER A 52 -13.13 0.53 -21.13
N ALA A 53 -13.57 -0.68 -21.49
CA ALA A 53 -14.46 -1.50 -20.68
C ALA A 53 -13.84 -1.86 -19.33
N TYR A 54 -12.56 -2.27 -19.31
CA TYR A 54 -11.84 -2.57 -18.08
C TYR A 54 -11.70 -1.34 -17.17
N ASP A 55 -11.22 -0.22 -17.73
CA ASP A 55 -10.99 1.02 -16.99
C ASP A 55 -12.32 1.60 -16.47
N MET A 56 -13.39 1.51 -17.27
CA MET A 56 -14.74 1.93 -16.88
C MET A 56 -15.31 1.06 -15.75
N GLY A 57 -15.07 -0.25 -15.79
CA GLY A 57 -15.45 -1.15 -14.70
C GLY A 57 -14.82 -0.74 -13.37
N LEU A 58 -13.52 -0.49 -13.36
CA LEU A 58 -12.80 -0.01 -12.17
C LEU A 58 -13.32 1.34 -11.67
N ALA A 59 -13.52 2.30 -12.57
CA ALA A 59 -14.03 3.62 -12.18
C ALA A 59 -15.45 3.53 -11.59
N GLN A 60 -16.30 2.65 -12.12
CA GLN A 60 -17.66 2.45 -11.60
C GLN A 60 -17.68 1.86 -10.20
N SER A 61 -16.77 0.94 -9.90
CA SER A 61 -16.68 0.34 -8.57
C SER A 61 -16.13 1.31 -7.55
N GLU A 62 -15.09 2.06 -7.91
CA GLU A 62 -14.53 3.12 -7.07
C GLU A 62 -15.59 4.18 -6.76
N TYR A 63 -16.38 4.61 -7.76
CA TYR A 63 -17.49 5.53 -7.56
C TYR A 63 -18.54 4.95 -6.61
N SER A 64 -18.96 3.70 -6.81
CA SER A 64 -20.02 3.06 -6.00
C SER A 64 -19.60 2.90 -4.54
N ILE A 65 -18.36 2.49 -4.29
CA ILE A 65 -17.81 2.36 -2.94
C ILE A 65 -17.66 3.75 -2.31
N SER A 66 -17.14 4.73 -3.05
CA SER A 66 -16.98 6.10 -2.54
C SER A 66 -18.31 6.74 -2.18
N LYS A 67 -19.34 6.52 -3.01
CA LYS A 67 -20.71 6.98 -2.75
C LYS A 67 -21.26 6.34 -1.48
N THR A 68 -21.13 5.02 -1.35
CA THR A 68 -21.59 4.28 -0.16
C THR A 68 -20.91 4.78 1.11
N LEU A 69 -19.58 4.96 1.06
CA LEU A 69 -18.80 5.51 2.18
C LEU A 69 -19.26 6.91 2.56
N TYR A 70 -19.53 7.77 1.58
CA TYR A 70 -20.04 9.12 1.81
C TYR A 70 -21.43 9.12 2.44
N GLU A 71 -22.33 8.26 1.97
CA GLU A 71 -23.68 8.09 2.55
C GLU A 71 -23.61 7.59 3.99
N MET A 72 -22.74 6.60 4.27
CA MET A 72 -22.49 6.12 5.64
C MET A 72 -21.96 7.22 6.56
N ALA A 73 -21.09 8.10 6.05
CA ALA A 73 -20.54 9.20 6.83
C ALA A 73 -21.55 10.32 7.08
N THR A 74 -22.41 10.63 6.11
CA THR A 74 -23.30 11.81 6.16
C THR A 74 -24.70 11.50 6.69
N THR A 75 -25.31 10.40 6.24
CA THR A 75 -26.70 10.05 6.53
C THR A 75 -26.77 9.10 7.72
N ASP A 76 -26.03 8.00 7.66
CA ASP A 76 -26.05 6.98 8.73
C ASP A 76 -25.23 7.39 9.95
N LYS A 77 -24.42 8.45 9.82
CA LYS A 77 -23.52 8.99 10.85
C LYS A 77 -22.61 7.91 11.46
N ASN A 78 -22.15 6.97 10.62
CA ASN A 78 -21.23 5.93 11.05
C ASN A 78 -19.87 6.55 11.40
N LEU A 79 -19.49 6.45 12.69
CA LEU A 79 -18.26 7.07 13.20
C LEU A 79 -17.01 6.59 12.46
N THR A 80 -16.91 5.29 12.14
CA THR A 80 -15.76 4.73 11.43
C THR A 80 -15.66 5.30 10.01
N ALA A 81 -16.78 5.42 9.30
CA ALA A 81 -16.81 6.03 7.97
C ALA A 81 -16.40 7.50 8.00
N ILE A 82 -16.88 8.27 8.99
CA ILE A 82 -16.49 9.67 9.20
C ILE A 82 -14.98 9.78 9.46
N ILE A 83 -14.46 9.00 10.42
CA ILE A 83 -13.02 9.01 10.76
C ILE A 83 -12.17 8.63 9.53
N TRP A 84 -12.56 7.58 8.80
CA TRP A 84 -11.84 7.16 7.60
C TRP A 84 -11.85 8.24 6.52
N TRP A 85 -13.01 8.85 6.25
CA TRP A 85 -13.14 9.94 5.29
C TRP A 85 -12.28 11.15 5.69
N GLU A 86 -12.30 11.52 6.97
CA GLU A 86 -11.52 12.61 7.53
C GLU A 86 -10.01 12.42 7.39
N LYS A 87 -9.54 11.20 7.69
CA LYS A 87 -8.11 10.87 7.55
C LYS A 87 -7.67 10.80 6.08
N THR A 88 -8.47 10.20 5.21
CA THR A 88 -8.06 9.90 3.82
C THR A 88 -8.27 11.05 2.84
N ARG A 89 -9.28 11.90 3.04
CA ARG A 89 -9.59 13.02 2.12
C ARG A 89 -9.13 14.38 2.63
N PHE A 90 -9.14 14.60 3.93
CA PHE A 90 -8.70 15.87 4.54
C PHE A 90 -7.30 15.79 5.17
N GLY A 91 -6.63 14.63 5.08
CA GLY A 91 -5.25 14.46 5.56
C GLY A 91 -5.10 14.58 7.07
N ARG A 92 -6.19 14.41 7.83
CA ARG A 92 -6.13 14.43 9.30
C ARG A 92 -5.37 13.20 9.79
N SER A 93 -4.43 13.38 10.70
CA SER A 93 -3.67 12.29 11.31
C SER A 93 -3.70 12.42 12.83
N GLU A 94 -3.55 11.30 13.52
CA GLU A 94 -3.32 11.31 14.96
C GLU A 94 -1.83 11.51 15.21
N ARG A 95 -1.48 12.51 16.03
CA ARG A 95 -0.11 12.74 16.46
C ARG A 95 0.10 12.04 17.79
N ALA A 96 0.90 10.97 17.79
CA ALA A 96 1.32 10.31 19.03
C ALA A 96 2.61 10.96 19.54
N GLU A 97 2.61 11.45 20.78
CA GLU A 97 3.83 11.80 21.50
C GLU A 97 4.31 10.57 22.26
N ILE A 98 5.43 10.01 21.84
CA ILE A 98 6.07 8.88 22.53
C ILE A 98 7.12 9.46 23.47
N SER A 99 6.82 9.49 24.77
CA SER A 99 7.80 9.84 25.79
C SER A 99 8.60 8.60 26.19
N HIS A 100 9.89 8.59 25.87
CA HIS A 100 10.82 7.58 26.38
C HIS A 100 11.42 8.08 27.70
N THR A 101 11.01 7.50 28.82
CA THR A 101 11.71 7.67 30.09
C THR A 101 12.89 6.71 30.12
N VAL A 102 14.09 7.22 29.80
CA VAL A 102 15.33 6.46 30.00
C VAL A 102 15.64 6.48 31.50
N GLN A 103 15.46 5.34 32.17
CA GLN A 103 16.07 5.13 33.48
C GLN A 103 17.54 4.80 33.25
N THR A 104 18.41 5.81 33.38
CA THR A 104 19.85 5.60 33.49
C THR A 104 20.14 5.05 34.86
N ASP A 105 20.21 3.72 34.98
CA ASP A 105 21.06 3.12 36.00
C ASP A 105 22.50 3.49 35.65
N ASP A 106 23.21 4.14 36.57
CA ASP A 106 24.61 4.61 36.45
C ASP A 106 25.64 3.48 36.26
N LYS A 107 25.18 2.27 35.92
CA LYS A 107 26.01 1.10 35.68
C LYS A 107 26.32 1.02 34.19
N PRO A 108 27.60 1.05 33.78
CA PRO A 108 27.96 0.85 32.38
C PRO A 108 27.45 -0.52 31.91
N GLN A 109 26.59 -0.54 30.89
CA GLN A 109 26.05 -1.78 30.33
C GLN A 109 27.11 -2.57 29.54
N ILE A 110 28.18 -1.89 29.11
CA ILE A 110 29.26 -2.49 28.30
C ILE A 110 30.60 -2.10 28.92
N LEU A 111 31.31 -3.09 29.48
CA LEU A 111 32.69 -2.97 29.91
C LEU A 111 33.60 -3.45 28.77
N VAL A 112 34.15 -2.52 27.99
CA VAL A 112 35.13 -2.85 26.94
C VAL A 112 36.51 -2.98 27.58
N TYR A 113 37.03 -4.20 27.70
CA TYR A 113 38.40 -4.45 28.13
C TYR A 113 39.35 -4.36 26.93
N LEU A 114 40.17 -3.31 26.89
CA LEU A 114 41.27 -3.19 25.95
C LEU A 114 42.54 -3.74 26.65
N PRO A 115 43.12 -4.87 26.19
CA PRO A 115 44.39 -5.34 26.73
C PRO A 115 45.50 -4.34 26.43
N ASP A 116 46.46 -4.25 27.35
CA ASP A 116 47.57 -3.31 27.29
C ASP A 116 48.51 -3.70 26.14
N ASN A 117 48.32 -3.07 24.98
CA ASN A 117 49.04 -3.38 23.75
C ASN A 117 50.39 -2.64 23.64
N GLY A 118 50.94 -2.17 24.77
CA GLY A 118 52.29 -1.60 24.85
C GLY A 118 52.55 -0.39 23.96
N ARG A 119 51.49 0.29 23.47
CA ARG A 119 51.57 1.44 22.59
C ARG A 119 50.85 2.62 23.24
N ASP A 120 51.69 3.48 23.81
CA ASP A 120 51.48 4.84 24.31
C ASP A 120 50.94 5.02 25.74
N GLU A 121 51.71 5.76 26.55
CA GLU A 121 51.29 6.27 27.86
C GLU A 121 50.12 7.26 27.69
N VAL A 122 48.94 6.88 28.18
CA VAL A 122 47.80 7.81 28.27
C VAL A 122 48.11 8.85 29.34
N LYS A 123 48.56 10.04 28.92
CA LYS A 123 48.61 11.20 29.81
C LYS A 123 47.19 11.60 30.19
N LEU A 124 46.72 11.10 31.34
CA LEU A 124 45.54 11.63 32.01
C LEU A 124 45.83 13.08 32.41
N ASN A 125 45.24 14.01 31.67
CA ASN A 125 45.23 15.41 32.06
C ASN A 125 44.33 15.55 33.29
N LYS A 126 44.90 15.37 34.48
CA LYS A 126 44.25 15.72 35.75
C LYS A 126 44.29 17.24 35.85
N GLN A 127 43.23 17.91 35.44
CA GLN A 127 42.99 19.26 35.94
C GLN A 127 42.52 19.15 37.40
N PRO A 128 43.15 19.85 38.36
CA PRO A 128 42.57 20.00 39.68
C PRO A 128 41.34 20.91 39.57
N LYS A 129 40.19 20.44 40.06
CA LYS A 129 39.10 21.32 40.44
C LYS A 129 39.49 21.94 41.77
N GLU A 130 39.99 23.16 41.74
CA GLU A 130 40.02 24.00 42.96
C GLU A 130 38.60 24.50 43.27
N ALA A 131 38.36 24.60 44.58
CA ALA A 131 37.10 24.86 45.24
C ALA A 131 36.74 26.36 45.26
#